data_AF-A0A1X4I9D0-F1
#
_entry.id   AF-A0A1X4I9D0-F1
#
_cell.length_a   1.000
_cell.length_b   1.000
_cell.length_c   1.000
_cell.angle_alpha   90.00
_cell.angle_beta   90.00
_cell.angle_gamma   90.00
#
_symmetry.space_group_name_H-M   'P 1'
#
loop_
_entity.id
_entity.type
_entity.pdbx_description
1 polymer ?
#
loop_
_entity_poly.entity_id
_entity_poly.type
_entity_poly.pdbx_seq_one_letter_code
_entity_poly.pdbx_strand_id
1 'polypeptide(L)'
;YVGGVAPLTPAAAGDVLLGRGPEHGTPAAWYEGRVRERALAPRRGVRLDAFPAPVDAFPFLSTEAVRLARATDIGRVRWYTVFGGGRLAEELAMAWALDSTETADLVAAADEDVRRHGAWYGQEFHLWDGATDGPPTARLVLRAPDSYELSGFLAAAAALRMLDGTITPGVHFAADVLDPARVTEELAADGAAELKVL
;
A
#
# COMPACT_ATOMS: atom_id res chain seq x y z
N TYR A 1 -5.94 4.32 -0.72
CA TYR A 1 -6.26 3.06 -1.41
C TYR A 1 -5.00 2.60 -2.08
N VAL A 2 -4.50 1.41 -1.76
CA VAL A 2 -3.18 0.96 -2.21
C VAL A 2 -3.28 -0.51 -2.59
N GLY A 3 -2.85 -0.89 -3.80
CA GLY A 3 -2.86 -2.28 -4.22
C GLY A 3 -2.97 -2.44 -5.73
N GLY A 4 -3.17 -3.67 -6.18
CA GLY A 4 -3.13 -3.98 -7.59
C GLY A 4 -3.34 -5.44 -7.93
N VAL A 5 -2.83 -5.82 -9.10
CA VAL A 5 -2.72 -7.18 -9.59
C VAL A 5 -1.27 -7.37 -10.03
N ALA A 6 -0.56 -8.30 -9.40
CA ALA A 6 0.84 -8.57 -9.70
C ALA A 6 1.13 -10.05 -9.53
N PRO A 7 2.11 -10.60 -10.27
CA PRO A 7 2.57 -11.96 -10.01
C PRO A 7 3.14 -12.03 -8.60
N LEU A 8 2.97 -13.19 -7.96
CA LEU A 8 3.49 -13.42 -6.62
C LEU A 8 4.56 -14.50 -6.70
N THR A 9 5.78 -14.16 -6.28
CA THR A 9 6.82 -15.18 -6.10
C THR A 9 6.53 -15.98 -4.82
N PRO A 10 7.03 -17.22 -4.67
CA PRO A 10 6.88 -17.95 -3.41
C PRO A 10 7.40 -17.18 -2.18
N ALA A 11 8.48 -16.40 -2.35
CA ALA A 11 9.02 -15.55 -1.28
C ALA A 11 8.05 -14.41 -0.92
N ALA A 12 7.51 -13.71 -1.93
CA ALA A 12 6.52 -12.66 -1.71
C ALA A 12 5.21 -13.20 -1.11
N ALA A 13 4.79 -14.40 -1.51
CA ALA A 13 3.64 -15.09 -0.93
C ALA A 13 3.87 -15.40 0.56
N GLY A 14 5.07 -15.89 0.90
CA GLY A 14 5.44 -16.11 2.30
C GLY A 14 5.41 -14.81 3.11
N ASP A 15 5.94 -13.72 2.56
CA ASP A 15 5.93 -12.41 3.21
C ASP A 15 4.50 -11.90 3.46
N VAL A 16 3.62 -12.00 2.46
CA VAL A 16 2.20 -11.61 2.60
C VAL A 16 1.46 -12.45 3.66
N LEU A 17 1.76 -13.76 3.77
CA LEU A 17 1.17 -14.62 4.80
C LEU A 17 1.62 -14.22 6.21
N LEU A 18 2.87 -13.77 6.36
CA LEU A 18 3.44 -13.28 7.62
C LEU A 18 3.00 -11.84 7.94
N GLY A 19 2.68 -11.04 6.92
CA GLY A 19 2.31 -9.63 6.96
C GLY A 19 0.94 -9.32 7.57
N ARG A 20 0.56 -10.01 8.64
CA ARG A 20 -0.69 -9.80 9.38
C ARG A 20 -0.42 -9.61 10.88
N GLY A 21 -1.45 -9.17 11.59
CA GLY A 21 -1.40 -8.98 13.03
C GLY A 21 -0.85 -7.62 13.46
N PRO A 22 -0.78 -7.35 14.77
CA PRO A 22 -0.54 -6.01 15.31
C PRO A 22 0.81 -5.39 14.91
N GLU A 23 1.78 -6.20 14.49
CA GLU A 23 3.11 -5.75 14.07
C GLU A 23 3.14 -5.22 12.62
N HIS A 24 2.19 -5.65 11.79
CA HIS A 24 2.12 -5.27 10.37
C HIS A 24 0.91 -4.38 10.09
N GLY A 25 -0.26 -4.79 10.57
CA GLY A 25 -1.51 -4.07 10.38
C GLY A 25 -2.74 -4.87 10.76
N THR A 26 -3.84 -4.17 10.98
CA THR A 26 -5.12 -4.77 11.38
C THR A 26 -6.30 -4.16 10.61
N PRO A 27 -7.46 -4.84 10.51
CA PRO A 27 -8.70 -4.27 9.97
C PRO A 27 -9.28 -3.16 10.87
N ALA A 28 -8.62 -1.99 10.86
CA ALA A 28 -8.89 -0.86 11.73
C ALA A 28 -8.81 0.47 10.96
N ALA A 29 -9.08 1.57 11.67
CA ALA A 29 -8.80 2.93 11.20
C ALA A 29 -8.08 3.72 12.28
N TRP A 30 -7.37 4.77 11.88
CA TRP A 30 -6.87 5.77 12.81
C TRP A 30 -7.93 6.85 13.00
N TYR A 31 -8.25 7.17 14.25
CA TYR A 31 -9.26 8.17 14.57
C TYR A 31 -8.97 8.85 15.90
N GLU A 32 -8.74 10.16 15.84
CA GLU A 32 -8.46 11.05 16.98
C GLU A 32 -7.36 10.49 17.88
N GLY A 33 -6.19 10.21 17.30
CA GLY A 33 -5.02 9.79 18.07
C GLY A 33 -4.98 8.31 18.44
N ARG A 34 -5.96 7.50 18.02
CA ARG A 34 -6.05 6.08 18.39
C ARG A 34 -6.46 5.17 17.24
N VAL A 35 -6.01 3.93 17.31
CA VAL A 35 -6.50 2.84 16.47
C VAL A 35 -7.91 2.48 16.92
N ARG A 36 -8.86 2.42 15.99
CA ARG A 36 -10.22 1.94 16.19
C ARG A 36 -10.44 0.71 15.33
N GLU A 37 -10.54 -0.45 15.97
CA GLU A 37 -10.88 -1.71 15.31
C GLU A 37 -12.29 -1.66 14.72
N ARG A 38 -12.50 -2.39 13.62
CA ARG A 38 -13.82 -2.56 12.98
C ARG A 38 -14.51 -1.22 12.62
N ALA A 39 -13.75 -0.16 12.44
CA ALA A 39 -14.25 1.17 12.11
C ALA A 39 -14.55 1.36 10.60
N LEU A 40 -14.14 0.40 9.76
CA LEU A 40 -14.31 0.43 8.31
C LEU A 40 -14.88 -0.89 7.82
N ALA A 41 -15.75 -0.81 6.82
CA ALA A 41 -16.23 -1.98 6.08
C ALA A 41 -15.45 -2.12 4.76
N PRO A 42 -15.29 -3.36 4.25
CA PRO A 42 -14.88 -3.58 2.87
C PRO A 42 -15.78 -2.83 1.88
N ARG A 43 -15.18 -2.33 0.81
CA ARG A 43 -15.88 -1.64 -0.28
C ARG A 43 -15.68 -2.43 -1.57
N ARG A 44 -16.76 -2.74 -2.27
CA ARG A 44 -16.73 -3.53 -3.49
C ARG A 44 -16.97 -2.66 -4.72
N GLY A 45 -16.34 -3.01 -5.84
CA GLY A 45 -16.53 -2.32 -7.12
C GLY A 45 -16.21 -0.82 -7.09
N VAL A 46 -15.24 -0.41 -6.27
CA VAL A 46 -14.80 0.97 -6.14
C VAL A 46 -14.12 1.40 -7.44
N ARG A 47 -14.48 2.58 -7.96
CA ARG A 47 -13.82 3.20 -9.12
C ARG A 47 -13.03 4.41 -8.65
N LEU A 48 -11.73 4.40 -8.92
CA LEU A 48 -10.77 5.43 -8.56
C LEU A 48 -9.80 5.62 -9.72
N ASP A 49 -9.18 6.78 -9.81
CA ASP A 49 -8.29 7.11 -10.92
C ASP A 49 -7.01 6.29 -10.88
N ALA A 50 -6.53 5.86 -9.71
CA ALA A 50 -5.35 5.00 -9.63
C ALA A 50 -5.51 3.60 -10.27
N PHE A 51 -6.72 3.17 -10.60
CA PHE A 51 -6.98 1.79 -11.04
C PHE A 51 -7.61 1.75 -12.44
N PRO A 52 -7.19 0.81 -13.30
CA PRO A 52 -7.71 0.72 -14.67
C PRO A 52 -9.14 0.15 -14.74
N ALA A 53 -9.64 -0.46 -13.66
CA ALA A 53 -10.93 -1.11 -13.57
C ALA A 53 -11.52 -0.94 -12.15
N PRO A 54 -12.82 -1.27 -11.93
CA PRO A 54 -13.35 -1.39 -10.58
C PRO A 54 -12.58 -2.39 -9.73
N VAL A 55 -12.40 -2.06 -8.46
CA VAL A 55 -11.61 -2.87 -7.52
C VAL A 55 -12.34 -3.11 -6.22
N ASP A 56 -11.91 -4.14 -5.50
CA ASP A 56 -12.36 -4.40 -4.14
C ASP A 56 -11.32 -3.90 -3.12
N ALA A 57 -11.78 -3.16 -2.12
CA ALA A 57 -10.96 -2.46 -1.15
C ALA A 57 -11.27 -2.96 0.26
N PHE A 58 -10.28 -3.51 0.95
CA PHE A 58 -10.41 -4.09 2.28
C PHE A 58 -9.63 -3.25 3.31
N PRO A 59 -10.23 -2.94 4.47
CA PRO A 59 -9.54 -2.19 5.51
C PRO A 59 -8.29 -2.91 6.00
N PHE A 60 -7.17 -2.21 6.01
CA PHE A 60 -5.91 -2.71 6.57
C PHE A 60 -5.09 -1.52 7.04
N LEU A 61 -5.21 -1.14 8.31
CA LEU A 61 -4.40 -0.07 8.87
C LEU A 61 -3.02 -0.62 9.21
N SER A 62 -2.03 -0.29 8.39
CA SER A 62 -0.64 -0.70 8.62
C SER A 62 0.02 0.11 9.73
N THR A 63 1.11 -0.42 10.30
CA THR A 63 1.89 0.33 11.28
C THR A 63 2.55 1.57 10.66
N GLU A 64 2.90 1.53 9.37
CA GLU A 64 3.36 2.68 8.56
C GLU A 64 2.31 3.80 8.56
N ALA A 65 1.03 3.47 8.31
CA ALA A 65 -0.04 4.45 8.27
C ALA A 65 -0.28 5.09 9.64
N VAL A 66 -0.12 4.33 10.73
CA VAL A 66 -0.16 4.86 12.10
C VAL A 66 1.01 5.79 12.38
N ARG A 67 2.24 5.42 11.98
CA ARG A 67 3.43 6.29 12.12
C ARG A 67 3.24 7.59 11.35
N LEU A 68 2.80 7.52 10.10
CA LEU A 68 2.51 8.68 9.27
C LEU A 68 1.48 9.59 9.96
N ALA A 69 0.37 9.04 10.44
CA ALA A 69 -0.68 9.82 11.10
C ALA A 69 -0.15 10.58 12.34
N ARG A 70 0.72 9.94 13.13
CA ARG A 70 1.36 10.56 14.29
C ARG A 70 2.35 11.65 13.91
N ALA A 71 3.19 11.40 12.90
CA ALA A 71 4.22 12.34 12.46
C ALA A 71 3.64 13.62 11.82
N THR A 72 2.43 13.53 11.26
CA THR A 72 1.76 14.62 10.53
C THR A 72 0.59 15.24 11.29
N ASP A 73 0.33 14.80 12.52
CA ASP A 73 -0.85 15.18 13.33
C ASP A 73 -2.20 14.97 12.60
N ILE A 74 -2.25 14.01 11.66
CA ILE A 74 -3.50 13.66 10.98
C ILE A 74 -4.43 12.98 11.98
N GLY A 75 -5.55 13.65 12.27
CA GLY A 75 -6.56 13.15 13.20
C GLY A 75 -7.29 11.90 12.71
N ARG A 76 -7.40 11.64 11.41
CA ARG A 76 -8.15 10.48 10.87
C ARG A 76 -7.46 9.89 9.64
N VAL A 77 -7.23 8.58 9.64
CA VAL A 77 -6.73 7.84 8.48
C VAL A 77 -7.62 6.64 8.21
N ARG A 78 -8.10 6.53 6.97
CA ARG A 78 -8.78 5.35 6.44
C ARG A 78 -7.86 4.70 5.42
N TRP A 79 -7.38 3.49 5.71
CA TRP A 79 -6.46 2.78 4.85
C TRP A 79 -7.11 1.52 4.30
N TYR A 80 -6.94 1.32 2.99
CA TYR A 80 -7.53 0.20 2.27
C TYR A 80 -6.49 -0.45 1.37
N THR A 81 -6.29 -1.75 1.57
CA THR A 81 -5.61 -2.62 0.61
C THR A 81 -6.58 -2.97 -0.50
N VAL A 82 -6.12 -2.85 -1.75
CA VAL A 82 -6.93 -3.02 -2.95
C VAL A 82 -6.53 -4.29 -3.68
N PHE A 83 -7.53 -5.06 -4.10
CA PHE A 83 -7.35 -6.21 -4.99
C PHE A 83 -8.11 -5.95 -6.29
N GLY A 84 -7.39 -6.03 -7.41
CA GLY A 84 -7.98 -5.91 -8.75
C GLY A 84 -8.55 -7.21 -9.30
N GLY A 85 -8.19 -8.35 -8.70
CA GLY A 85 -8.73 -9.67 -8.95
C GLY A 85 -9.35 -10.27 -7.69
N GLY A 86 -10.14 -11.33 -7.86
CA GLY A 86 -10.86 -11.98 -6.76
C GLY A 86 -10.12 -13.14 -6.14
N ARG A 87 -9.33 -13.88 -6.94
CA ARG A 87 -8.79 -15.18 -6.54
C ARG A 87 -7.73 -15.04 -5.46
N LEU A 88 -6.78 -14.11 -5.63
CA LEU A 88 -5.75 -13.88 -4.61
C LEU A 88 -6.35 -13.45 -3.26
N ALA A 89 -7.36 -12.58 -3.29
CA ALA A 89 -8.02 -12.12 -2.06
C ALA A 89 -8.75 -13.26 -1.33
N GLU A 90 -9.41 -14.15 -2.09
CA GLU A 90 -10.07 -15.35 -1.56
C GLU A 90 -9.07 -16.33 -0.94
N GLU A 91 -8.01 -16.69 -1.67
CA GLU A 91 -7.00 -17.63 -1.17
C GLU A 91 -6.23 -17.05 0.03
N LEU A 92 -5.93 -15.75 0.03
CA LEU A 92 -5.28 -15.10 1.17
C LEU A 92 -6.18 -15.12 2.42
N ALA A 93 -7.48 -14.84 2.27
CA ALA A 93 -8.43 -14.90 3.36
C ALA A 93 -8.55 -16.33 3.91
N MET A 94 -8.55 -17.34 3.04
CA MET A 94 -8.59 -18.75 3.43
C MET A 94 -7.32 -19.17 4.16
N ALA A 95 -6.14 -18.85 3.60
CA ALA A 95 -4.86 -19.17 4.21
C ALA A 95 -4.72 -18.53 5.60
N TRP A 96 -5.17 -17.29 5.77
CA TRP A 96 -5.20 -16.65 7.07
C TRP A 96 -6.20 -17.27 8.04
N ALA A 97 -7.38 -17.70 7.59
CA ALA A 97 -8.36 -18.37 8.43
C ALA A 97 -7.88 -19.74 8.94
N LEU A 98 -7.03 -20.41 8.15
CA LEU A 98 -6.46 -21.73 8.46
C LEU A 98 -5.06 -21.67 9.09
N ASP A 99 -4.52 -20.47 9.31
CA ASP A 99 -3.12 -20.27 9.72
C ASP A 99 -2.11 -21.03 8.85
N SER A 100 -2.40 -21.12 7.54
CA SER A 100 -1.56 -21.81 6.57
C SER A 100 -0.31 -20.99 6.24
N THR A 101 0.80 -21.68 6.10
CA THR A 101 2.07 -21.14 5.59
C THR A 101 2.37 -21.57 4.15
N GLU A 102 1.47 -22.33 3.54
CA GLU A 102 1.63 -22.83 2.17
C GLU A 102 1.46 -21.69 1.16
N THR A 103 2.42 -21.54 0.25
CA THR A 103 2.48 -20.41 -0.68
C THR A 103 1.96 -20.74 -2.08
N ALA A 104 1.89 -22.03 -2.43
CA ALA A 104 1.59 -22.47 -3.79
C ALA A 104 0.22 -21.98 -4.30
N ASP A 105 -0.82 -22.05 -3.46
CA ASP A 105 -2.17 -21.65 -3.84
C ASP A 105 -2.28 -20.13 -4.05
N LEU A 106 -1.60 -19.33 -3.21
CA LEU A 106 -1.53 -17.88 -3.39
C LEU A 106 -0.80 -17.50 -4.68
N VAL A 107 0.31 -18.18 -4.99
CA VAL A 107 1.05 -17.97 -6.25
C VAL A 107 0.17 -18.30 -7.44
N ALA A 108 -0.51 -19.44 -7.43
CA ALA A 108 -1.41 -19.86 -8.50
C ALA A 108 -2.59 -18.89 -8.69
N ALA A 109 -3.16 -18.39 -7.59
CA ALA A 109 -4.24 -17.43 -7.61
C ALA A 109 -3.81 -16.05 -8.13
N ALA A 110 -2.64 -15.57 -7.73
CA ALA A 110 -2.05 -14.34 -8.27
C ALA A 110 -1.82 -14.46 -9.79
N ASP A 111 -1.26 -15.58 -10.25
CA ASP A 111 -1.08 -15.84 -11.67
C ASP A 111 -2.40 -15.90 -12.45
N GLU A 112 -3.47 -16.42 -11.84
CA GLU A 112 -4.81 -16.41 -12.43
C GLU A 112 -5.35 -14.99 -12.58
N ASP A 113 -5.25 -14.17 -11.53
CA ASP A 113 -5.68 -12.78 -11.57
C ASP A 113 -4.87 -11.99 -12.61
N VAL A 114 -3.55 -12.17 -12.69
CA VAL A 114 -2.69 -11.54 -13.72
C VAL A 114 -3.09 -11.96 -15.13
N ARG A 115 -3.33 -13.26 -15.39
CA ARG A 115 -3.78 -13.72 -16.71
C ARG A 115 -5.10 -13.07 -17.13
N ARG A 116 -6.00 -12.82 -16.18
CA ARG A 116 -7.34 -12.29 -16.43
C ARG A 116 -7.39 -10.78 -16.53
N HIS A 117 -6.60 -10.07 -15.73
CA HIS A 117 -6.72 -8.63 -15.54
C HIS A 117 -5.48 -7.83 -15.98
N GLY A 118 -4.40 -8.52 -16.35
CA GLY A 118 -3.08 -7.91 -16.54
C GLY A 118 -2.43 -7.53 -15.21
N ALA A 119 -1.13 -7.21 -15.26
CA ALA A 119 -0.40 -6.68 -14.13
C ALA A 119 -0.48 -5.15 -14.09
N TRP A 120 -0.77 -4.60 -12.92
CA TRP A 120 -0.79 -3.16 -12.66
C TRP A 120 -0.84 -2.91 -11.15
N TYR A 121 -0.37 -1.75 -10.74
CA TYR A 121 -0.40 -1.30 -9.35
C TYR A 121 -0.84 0.17 -9.27
N GLY A 122 -1.60 0.50 -8.23
CA GLY A 122 -2.09 1.85 -8.04
C GLY A 122 -2.13 2.28 -6.58
N GLN A 123 -1.93 3.57 -6.36
CA GLN A 123 -2.17 4.24 -5.09
C GLN A 123 -3.00 5.50 -5.31
N GLU A 124 -4.06 5.66 -4.53
CA GLU A 124 -4.82 6.90 -4.48
C GLU A 124 -4.99 7.37 -3.04
N PHE A 125 -4.50 8.58 -2.77
CA PHE A 125 -4.62 9.26 -1.49
C PHE A 125 -5.52 10.48 -1.64
N HIS A 126 -6.40 10.65 -0.66
CA HIS A 126 -7.30 11.78 -0.57
C HIS A 126 -7.04 12.48 0.76
N LEU A 127 -6.80 13.79 0.72
CA LEU A 127 -6.58 14.63 1.89
C LEU A 127 -7.75 15.60 2.05
N TRP A 128 -8.15 15.84 3.29
CA TRP A 128 -9.16 16.83 3.66
C TRP A 128 -8.60 17.72 4.78
N ASP A 129 -8.88 19.02 4.73
CA ASP A 129 -8.58 20.00 5.77
C ASP A 129 -9.77 20.19 6.72
N GLY A 130 -10.17 19.11 7.41
CA GLY A 130 -11.24 19.16 8.40
C GLY A 130 -12.26 18.04 8.21
N ALA A 131 -13.54 18.41 8.05
CA ALA A 131 -14.60 17.42 7.88
C ALA A 131 -14.47 16.69 6.55
N THR A 132 -14.75 15.38 6.54
CA THR A 132 -14.76 14.54 5.32
C THR A 132 -16.00 14.77 4.44
N ASP A 133 -16.80 15.79 4.77
CA ASP A 133 -18.05 16.13 4.09
C ASP A 133 -17.74 17.13 2.98
N GLY A 134 -17.28 16.62 1.83
CA GLY A 134 -16.89 17.42 0.68
C GLY A 134 -15.82 16.75 -0.19
N PRO A 135 -15.51 17.32 -1.36
CA PRO A 135 -14.38 16.85 -2.15
C PRO A 135 -13.07 16.97 -1.36
N PRO A 136 -12.08 16.08 -1.60
CA PRO A 136 -10.76 16.22 -0.98
C PRO A 136 -10.11 17.53 -1.42
N THR A 137 -9.33 18.14 -0.53
CA THR A 137 -8.54 19.35 -0.83
C THR A 137 -7.30 19.07 -1.64
N ALA A 138 -6.78 17.85 -1.55
CA ALA A 138 -5.73 17.36 -2.41
C ALA A 138 -5.93 15.88 -2.69
N ARG A 139 -5.57 15.47 -3.89
CA ARG A 139 -5.52 14.08 -4.28
C ARG A 139 -4.17 13.75 -4.90
N LEU A 140 -3.60 12.62 -4.49
CA LEU A 140 -2.42 12.04 -5.12
C LEU A 140 -2.83 10.72 -5.77
N VAL A 141 -2.51 10.58 -7.06
CA VAL A 141 -2.68 9.36 -7.84
C VAL A 141 -1.29 8.89 -8.27
N LEU A 142 -0.97 7.65 -7.95
CA LEU A 142 0.20 6.94 -8.45
C LEU A 142 -0.27 5.71 -9.21
N ARG A 143 0.28 5.49 -10.41
CA ARG A 143 0.08 4.27 -11.19
C ARG A 143 1.43 3.71 -11.59
N ALA A 144 1.60 2.41 -11.46
CA ALA A 144 2.82 1.71 -11.85
C ALA A 144 2.47 0.39 -12.56
N PRO A 145 3.30 -0.07 -13.50
CA PRO A 145 3.13 -1.40 -14.10
C PRO A 145 3.49 -2.51 -13.11
N ASP A 146 4.42 -2.25 -12.18
CA ASP A 146 4.95 -3.22 -11.23
C ASP A 146 5.18 -2.58 -9.85
N SER A 147 4.61 -3.19 -8.80
CA SER A 147 4.85 -2.76 -7.42
C SER A 147 6.26 -3.07 -6.92
N TYR A 148 6.92 -4.11 -7.45
CA TYR A 148 8.26 -4.49 -7.03
C TYR A 148 9.29 -3.46 -7.48
N GLU A 149 9.07 -2.81 -8.63
CA GLU A 149 9.92 -1.73 -9.13
C GLU A 149 9.88 -0.51 -8.20
N LEU A 150 8.71 -0.17 -7.64
CA LEU A 150 8.59 0.90 -6.62
C LEU A 150 9.36 0.58 -5.34
N SER A 151 9.27 -0.67 -4.88
CA SER A 151 10.05 -1.14 -3.72
C SER A 151 11.55 -1.10 -4.01
N GLY A 152 11.96 -1.52 -5.20
CA GLY A 152 13.34 -1.47 -5.68
C GLY A 152 13.87 -0.04 -5.76
N PHE A 153 13.09 0.88 -6.32
CA PHE A 153 13.40 2.31 -6.38
C PHE A 153 13.63 2.88 -4.98
N LEU A 154 12.71 2.65 -4.04
CA LEU A 154 12.84 3.19 -2.68
C LEU A 154 14.05 2.59 -1.96
N ALA A 155 14.32 1.29 -2.14
CA ALA A 155 15.50 0.64 -1.59
C ALA A 155 16.80 1.24 -2.15
N ALA A 156 16.85 1.49 -3.46
CA ALA A 156 17.98 2.13 -4.12
C ALA A 156 18.19 3.57 -3.62
N ALA A 157 17.12 4.36 -3.53
CA ALA A 157 17.16 5.72 -3.00
C ALA A 157 17.72 5.75 -1.57
N ALA A 158 17.26 4.84 -0.70
CA ALA A 158 17.78 4.71 0.66
C ALA A 158 19.26 4.33 0.70
N ALA A 159 19.67 3.34 -0.11
CA ALA A 159 21.06 2.89 -0.17
C ALA A 159 22.01 4.00 -0.67
N LEU A 160 21.60 4.77 -1.68
CA LEU A 160 22.38 5.90 -2.20
C LEU A 160 22.57 6.98 -1.13
N ARG A 161 21.51 7.36 -0.41
CA ARG A 161 21.61 8.34 0.70
C ARG A 161 22.50 7.85 1.84
N MET A 162 22.50 6.54 2.12
CA MET A 162 23.42 5.92 3.09
C MET A 162 24.87 6.03 2.61
N LEU A 163 25.15 5.71 1.35
CA LEU A 163 26.50 5.80 0.76
C LEU A 163 27.01 7.25 0.69
N ASP A 164 26.12 8.20 0.45
CA ASP A 164 26.43 9.65 0.44
C ASP A 164 26.71 10.21 1.85
N GLY A 165 26.55 9.40 2.92
CA GLY A 165 26.76 9.81 4.30
C GLY A 165 25.69 10.77 4.85
N THR A 166 24.53 10.85 4.18
CA THR A 166 23.45 11.77 4.56
C THR A 166 22.53 11.20 5.65
N ILE A 167 22.58 9.88 5.89
CA ILE A 167 21.83 9.18 6.93
C ILE A 167 22.75 8.95 8.13
N THR A 168 22.29 9.35 9.33
CA THR A 168 23.03 9.10 10.57
C THR A 168 23.16 7.60 10.87
N PRO A 169 24.23 7.15 11.55
CA PRO A 169 24.34 5.75 11.96
C PRO A 169 23.19 5.32 12.88
N GLY A 170 22.56 4.18 12.60
CA GLY A 170 21.47 3.64 13.40
C GLY A 170 20.49 2.80 12.60
N VAL A 171 19.41 2.38 13.26
CA VAL A 171 18.25 1.73 12.62
C VAL A 171 17.18 2.79 12.41
N HIS A 172 16.74 2.96 11.17
CA HIS A 172 15.82 4.02 10.78
C HIS A 172 14.72 3.46 9.86
N PHE A 173 13.54 4.07 9.93
CA PHE A 173 12.57 3.94 8.85
C PHE A 173 12.94 4.87 7.71
N ALA A 174 12.85 4.41 6.45
CA ALA A 174 13.15 5.23 5.28
C ALA A 174 12.32 6.54 5.27
N ALA A 175 11.05 6.46 5.68
CA ALA A 175 10.15 7.63 5.76
C ALA A 175 10.61 8.71 6.76
N ASP A 176 11.48 8.37 7.72
CA ASP A 176 11.95 9.31 8.75
C ASP A 176 13.27 9.99 8.36
N VAL A 177 14.02 9.42 7.40
CA VAL A 177 15.39 9.88 7.05
C VAL A 177 15.53 10.30 5.59
N LEU A 178 14.61 9.92 4.72
CA LEU A 178 14.58 10.39 3.35
C LEU A 178 13.69 11.63 3.24
N ASP A 179 14.14 12.61 2.44
CA ASP A 179 13.33 13.76 2.09
C ASP A 179 12.19 13.33 1.15
N PRO A 180 10.91 13.40 1.59
CA PRO A 180 9.79 12.91 0.79
C PRO A 180 9.57 13.70 -0.49
N ALA A 181 9.85 15.01 -0.50
CA ALA A 181 9.70 15.83 -1.71
C ALA A 181 10.73 15.39 -2.76
N ARG A 182 11.99 15.26 -2.34
CA ARG A 182 13.06 14.81 -3.22
C ARG A 182 12.83 13.39 -3.75
N VAL A 183 12.44 12.44 -2.89
CA VAL A 183 12.16 11.06 -3.33
C VAL A 183 10.99 11.02 -4.32
N THR A 184 9.97 11.86 -4.12
CA THR A 184 8.83 11.95 -5.05
C THR A 184 9.24 12.52 -6.40
N GLU A 185 10.10 13.56 -6.42
CA GLU A 185 10.68 14.12 -7.65
C GLU A 185 11.55 13.10 -8.39
N GLU A 186 12.41 12.38 -7.66
CA GLU A 186 13.26 11.32 -8.21
C GLU A 186 12.39 10.20 -8.83
N LEU A 187 11.32 9.77 -8.15
CA LEU A 187 10.40 8.74 -8.67
C LEU A 187 9.66 9.20 -9.93
N ALA A 188 9.21 10.46 -9.94
CA ALA A 188 8.54 11.04 -11.11
C ALA A 188 9.48 11.15 -12.33
N ALA A 189 10.79 11.25 -12.11
CA ALA A 189 11.80 11.30 -13.16
C ALA A 189 12.30 9.92 -13.61
N ASP A 190 12.24 8.91 -12.74
CA ASP A 190 12.75 7.55 -12.97
C ASP A 190 11.94 6.77 -14.02
N GLY A 191 10.62 6.97 -14.05
CA GLY A 191 9.71 6.33 -15.00
C GLY A 191 9.06 5.04 -14.49
N ALA A 192 9.43 4.55 -13.30
CA ALA A 192 8.77 3.43 -12.64
C ALA A 192 7.29 3.69 -12.30
N ALA A 193 6.87 4.96 -12.23
CA ALA A 193 5.50 5.35 -11.94
C ALA A 193 5.05 6.62 -12.65
N GLU A 194 3.75 6.68 -12.96
CA GLU A 194 3.04 7.92 -13.26
C GLU A 194 2.51 8.52 -11.95
N LEU A 195 2.89 9.76 -11.64
CA LEU A 195 2.40 10.51 -10.48
C LEU A 195 1.59 11.74 -10.89
N LYS A 196 0.44 11.95 -10.24
CA LYS A 196 -0.43 13.11 -10.44
C LYS A 196 -0.93 13.64 -9.11
N VAL A 197 -0.65 14.92 -8.85
CA VAL A 197 -1.25 15.71 -7.77
C VAL A 197 -2.38 16.54 -8.35
N LEU A 198 -3.57 16.45 -7.76
CA LEU A 198 -4.82 17.03 -8.24
C LEU A 198 -5.53 17.82 -7.14
#